data_AF-A0A0D0C8Q0-F1
#
_entry.id   AF-A0A0D0C8Q0-F1
#
_cell.length_a   1.000
_cell.length_b   1.000
_cell.length_c   1.000
_cell.angle_alpha   90.00
_cell.angle_beta   90.00
_cell.angle_gamma   90.00
#
_symmetry.space_group_name_H-M   'P 1'
#
loop_
_entity.id
_entity.type
_entity.pdbx_description
1 polymer ?
#
loop_
_entity_poly.entity_id
_entity_poly.type
_entity_poly.pdbx_seq_one_letter_code
_entity_poly.pdbx_strand_id
1 'polypeptide(L)'
;MQSDLMNAEIGMLERRLPGWIECSKDKKGDNFKAVCDELQALPYVTTLNRSQWDSRKKSEYSAIQNVDWTARAVVVRTKKAEITALIQEKKCAKPGEAEMISNYQLAVSQVMGNMTEAELEEAEKEAMRWNSERPPLEVQADTAARKGKQYACEFASTMWKQCGMQVVILEAWLNEAKQVTVGSHDFNSELDGGQSFDRLQDIQKDWENYAQESFGRDPDAATADMDSEVPHISLPKCKPRLDVVDLTH
;
A
#
# COMPACT_ATOMS: atom_id res chain seq x y z
N MET A 1 10.11 -1.13 22.44
CA MET A 1 10.64 -1.14 21.06
C MET A 1 12.06 -1.66 21.16
N GLN A 2 12.27 -2.93 20.84
CA GLN A 2 13.60 -3.55 20.93
C GLN A 2 14.31 -3.17 19.62
N SER A 3 15.31 -2.29 19.69
CA SER A 3 16.05 -1.92 18.48
C SER A 3 16.89 -3.10 18.02
N ASP A 4 16.95 -3.34 16.70
CA ASP A 4 17.89 -4.30 16.08
C ASP A 4 19.37 -3.88 16.23
N LEU A 5 19.63 -2.78 16.95
CA LEU A 5 20.96 -2.29 17.26
C LEU A 5 21.58 -3.10 18.40
N MET A 6 22.81 -3.56 18.20
CA MET A 6 23.62 -4.19 19.24
C MET A 6 24.07 -3.15 20.28
N ASN A 7 24.35 -3.59 21.51
CA ASN A 7 24.78 -2.71 22.62
C ASN A 7 25.99 -1.83 22.27
N ALA A 8 26.88 -2.29 21.41
CA ALA A 8 28.05 -1.52 20.97
C ALA A 8 27.69 -0.42 19.95
N GLU A 9 26.65 -0.61 19.13
CA GLU A 9 26.11 0.45 18.26
C GLU A 9 25.36 1.49 19.09
N ILE A 10 24.55 1.04 20.06
CA ILE A 10 23.85 1.91 21.01
C ILE A 10 24.85 2.77 21.80
N GLY A 11 25.88 2.15 22.39
CA GLY A 11 26.88 2.88 23.17
C GLY A 11 27.74 3.85 22.35
N MET A 12 27.90 3.61 21.05
CA MET A 12 28.54 4.56 20.13
C MET A 12 27.63 5.75 19.83
N LEU A 13 26.34 5.50 19.54
CA LEU A 13 25.35 6.55 19.30
C LEU A 13 25.17 7.42 20.55
N GLU A 14 25.06 6.82 21.74
CA GLU A 14 24.96 7.54 23.02
C GLU A 14 26.16 8.45 23.27
N ARG A 15 27.37 8.02 22.91
CA ARG A 15 28.60 8.82 23.04
C ARG A 15 28.62 10.03 22.11
N ARG A 16 28.06 9.88 20.90
CA ARG A 16 28.05 10.94 19.87
C ARG A 16 26.84 11.88 20.01
N LEU A 17 25.79 11.44 20.70
CA LEU A 17 24.53 12.16 20.87
C LEU A 17 24.70 13.57 21.47
N PRO A 18 25.48 13.81 22.55
CA PRO A 18 25.68 15.16 23.06
C PRO A 18 26.31 16.09 22.02
N GLY A 19 27.34 15.62 21.33
CA GLY A 19 28.00 16.38 20.26
C GLY A 19 27.13 16.62 19.03
N TRP A 20 26.09 15.81 18.82
CA TRP A 20 25.08 16.03 17.77
C TRP A 20 24.03 17.06 18.18
N ILE A 21 23.58 17.02 19.43
CA ILE A 21 22.59 17.97 19.99
C ILE A 21 23.19 19.37 20.04
N GLU A 22 24.45 19.49 20.43
CA GLU A 22 25.13 20.76 20.65
C GLU A 22 25.70 21.40 19.37
N CYS A 23 25.81 20.66 18.25
CA CYS A 23 26.43 21.20 17.04
C CYS A 23 25.47 22.03 16.17
N SER A 24 26.02 23.05 15.53
CA SER A 24 25.33 23.89 14.57
C SER A 24 24.96 23.12 13.30
N LYS A 25 23.93 23.60 12.59
CA LYS A 25 23.36 22.90 11.41
C LYS A 25 24.39 22.59 10.32
N ASP A 26 25.37 23.48 10.14
CA ASP A 26 26.49 23.33 9.21
C ASP A 26 27.48 22.21 9.61
N LYS A 27 27.56 21.87 10.90
CA LYS A 27 28.47 20.83 11.42
C LYS A 27 27.82 19.46 11.61
N LYS A 28 26.49 19.36 11.44
CA LYS A 28 25.77 18.09 11.52
C LYS A 28 26.20 17.11 10.43
N GLY A 29 26.56 17.61 9.23
CA GLY A 29 27.06 16.76 8.15
C GLY A 29 28.36 16.02 8.52
N ASP A 30 29.32 16.73 9.08
CA ASP A 30 30.60 16.14 9.50
C ASP A 30 30.43 15.18 10.68
N ASN A 31 29.55 15.52 11.62
CA ASN A 31 29.23 14.64 12.75
C ASN A 31 28.57 13.34 12.27
N PHE A 32 27.61 13.43 11.34
CA PHE A 32 26.96 12.26 10.73
C PHE A 32 27.98 11.37 10.03
N LYS A 33 28.90 11.98 9.27
CA LYS A 33 29.97 11.23 8.59
C LYS A 33 30.86 10.48 9.59
N ALA A 34 31.26 11.12 10.69
CA ALA A 34 32.05 10.46 11.73
C ALA A 34 31.30 9.29 12.39
N VAL A 35 29.99 9.41 12.60
CA VAL A 35 29.14 8.31 13.09
C VAL A 35 29.12 7.16 12.08
N CYS A 36 28.98 7.44 10.79
CA CYS A 36 29.03 6.41 9.76
C CYS A 36 30.39 5.69 9.68
N ASP A 37 31.49 6.44 9.77
CA ASP A 37 32.84 5.88 9.72
C ASP A 37 33.10 4.97 10.94
N GLU A 38 32.64 5.37 12.13
CA GLU A 38 32.74 4.53 13.34
C GLU A 38 31.88 3.26 13.26
N LEU A 39 30.66 3.36 12.71
CA LEU A 39 29.82 2.19 12.48
C LEU A 39 30.47 1.23 11.49
N GLN A 40 31.03 1.73 10.40
CA GLN A 40 31.71 0.90 9.39
C GLN A 40 32.98 0.21 9.92
N ALA A 41 33.60 0.76 10.97
CA ALA A 41 34.75 0.15 11.62
C ALA A 41 34.38 -1.03 12.55
N LEU A 42 33.10 -1.23 12.87
CA LEU A 42 32.65 -2.34 13.70
C LEU A 42 32.69 -3.66 12.90
N PRO A 43 33.27 -4.74 13.46
CA PRO A 43 33.57 -5.97 12.72
C PRO A 43 32.33 -6.75 12.26
N TYR A 44 31.15 -6.43 12.79
CA TYR A 44 29.87 -7.05 12.48
C TYR A 44 28.95 -6.15 11.64
N VAL A 45 29.34 -4.91 11.36
CA VAL A 45 28.59 -4.02 10.47
C VAL A 45 28.94 -4.39 9.04
N THR A 46 28.01 -5.04 8.36
CA THR A 46 28.16 -5.38 6.95
C THR A 46 27.68 -4.21 6.09
N THR A 47 28.56 -3.70 5.23
CA THR A 47 28.17 -2.72 4.21
C THR A 47 27.21 -3.38 3.24
N LEU A 48 25.95 -2.94 3.26
CA LEU A 48 24.98 -3.35 2.26
C LEU A 48 25.35 -2.69 0.93
N ASN A 49 25.37 -3.47 -0.14
CA ASN A 49 25.45 -2.92 -1.48
C ASN A 49 24.13 -2.19 -1.83
N ARG A 50 24.13 -1.45 -2.94
CA ARG A 50 22.97 -0.64 -3.34
C ARG A 50 21.69 -1.47 -3.53
N SER A 51 21.78 -2.67 -4.09
CA SER A 51 20.60 -3.52 -4.29
C SER A 51 20.08 -4.08 -2.96
N GLN A 52 20.96 -4.47 -2.04
CA GLN A 52 20.61 -4.88 -0.68
C GLN A 52 19.98 -3.72 0.10
N TRP A 53 20.51 -2.51 -0.08
CA TRP A 53 19.95 -1.28 0.49
C TRP A 53 18.56 -0.99 -0.06
N ASP A 54 18.37 -1.07 -1.37
CA ASP A 54 17.07 -0.86 -2.02
C ASP A 54 16.06 -1.94 -1.59
N SER A 55 16.49 -3.19 -1.42
CA SER A 55 15.65 -4.27 -0.88
C SER A 55 15.26 -4.05 0.58
N ARG A 56 16.20 -3.68 1.46
CA ARG A 56 15.90 -3.37 2.86
C ARG A 56 15.02 -2.13 3.00
N LYS A 57 15.32 -1.08 2.24
CA LYS A 57 14.48 0.10 2.16
C LYS A 57 13.07 -0.27 1.71
N LYS A 58 12.92 -1.15 0.73
CA LYS A 58 11.60 -1.62 0.27
C LYS A 58 10.86 -2.40 1.36
N SER A 59 11.55 -3.25 2.13
CA SER A 59 10.95 -4.02 3.24
C SER A 59 10.62 -3.16 4.48
N GLU A 60 11.45 -2.17 4.80
CA GLU A 60 11.21 -1.24 5.90
C GLU A 60 10.17 -0.18 5.54
N TYR A 61 10.19 0.35 4.31
CA TYR A 61 9.11 1.22 3.81
C TYR A 61 7.79 0.47 3.68
N SER A 62 7.78 -0.81 3.29
CA SER A 62 6.54 -1.60 3.28
C SER A 62 6.03 -1.86 4.71
N ALA A 63 6.93 -2.03 5.68
CA ALA A 63 6.56 -2.22 7.08
C ALA A 63 6.08 -0.93 7.78
N ILE A 64 6.53 0.26 7.32
CA ILE A 64 6.26 1.55 7.99
C ILE A 64 5.18 2.40 7.28
N GLN A 65 4.81 2.15 6.01
CA GLN A 65 3.96 3.10 5.24
C GLN A 65 2.62 2.59 4.69
N ASN A 66 2.14 1.40 5.05
CA ASN A 66 0.95 0.85 4.37
C ASN A 66 -0.26 0.53 5.25
N VAL A 67 -0.37 1.09 6.45
CA VAL A 67 -1.55 0.85 7.29
C VAL A 67 -2.42 2.10 7.45
N ASP A 68 -1.78 3.26 7.67
CA ASP A 68 -2.53 4.47 8.05
C ASP A 68 -2.59 5.51 6.91
N TRP A 69 -3.79 6.02 6.68
CA TRP A 69 -4.06 7.21 5.88
C TRP A 69 -3.35 8.42 6.50
N THR A 70 -2.72 9.21 5.64
CA THR A 70 -2.13 10.51 5.99
C THR A 70 -2.94 11.64 5.37
N ALA A 71 -2.81 12.87 5.88
CA ALA A 71 -3.44 14.05 5.28
C ALA A 71 -3.10 14.18 3.79
N ARG A 72 -1.84 13.91 3.43
CA ARG A 72 -1.41 13.86 2.04
C ARG A 72 -2.17 12.80 1.24
N ALA A 73 -2.34 11.59 1.78
CA ALA A 73 -3.08 10.53 1.12
C ALA A 73 -4.56 10.90 0.94
N VAL A 74 -5.18 11.52 1.94
CA VAL A 74 -6.55 12.06 1.85
C VAL A 74 -6.64 13.11 0.74
N VAL A 75 -5.76 14.11 0.73
CA VAL A 75 -5.73 15.18 -0.30
C VAL A 75 -5.58 14.60 -1.71
N VAL A 76 -4.70 13.61 -1.88
CA VAL A 76 -4.51 12.93 -3.17
C VAL A 76 -5.82 12.28 -3.66
N ARG A 77 -6.65 11.78 -2.76
CA ARG A 77 -7.95 11.18 -3.09
C ARG A 77 -9.02 12.25 -3.33
N THR A 78 -9.18 13.18 -2.39
CA THR A 78 -10.28 14.15 -2.39
C THR A 78 -10.09 15.27 -3.43
N LYS A 79 -8.85 15.68 -3.70
CA LYS A 79 -8.50 16.72 -4.68
C LYS A 79 -7.97 16.18 -6.01
N LYS A 80 -8.29 14.91 -6.35
CA LYS A 80 -7.83 14.25 -7.60
C LYS A 80 -8.14 15.05 -8.86
N ALA A 81 -9.32 15.68 -8.92
CA ALA A 81 -9.73 16.52 -10.05
C ALA A 81 -8.86 17.78 -10.19
N GLU A 82 -8.60 18.48 -9.08
CA GLU A 82 -7.73 19.66 -9.04
C GLU A 82 -6.29 19.32 -9.46
N ILE A 83 -5.75 18.20 -8.94
CA ILE A 83 -4.42 17.70 -9.31
C ILE A 83 -4.36 17.41 -10.82
N THR A 84 -5.39 16.75 -11.36
CA THR A 84 -5.44 16.39 -12.79
C THR A 84 -5.56 17.64 -13.66
N ALA A 85 -6.41 18.59 -13.29
CA ALA A 85 -6.57 19.86 -14.00
C ALA A 85 -5.27 20.66 -14.02
N LEU A 86 -4.54 20.72 -12.90
CA LEU A 86 -3.26 21.43 -12.83
C LEU A 86 -2.20 20.82 -13.75
N ILE A 87 -2.18 19.50 -13.92
CA ILE A 87 -1.27 18.83 -14.86
C ILE A 87 -1.66 19.14 -16.31
N GLN A 88 -2.95 19.09 -16.63
CA GLN A 88 -3.46 19.39 -17.97
C GLN A 88 -3.19 20.84 -18.37
N GLU A 89 -3.43 21.79 -17.47
CA GLU A 89 -3.25 23.23 -17.72
C GLU A 89 -1.77 23.61 -17.91
N LYS A 90 -0.88 23.14 -17.04
CA LYS A 90 0.53 23.60 -17.04
C LYS A 90 1.44 22.82 -17.98
N LYS A 91 1.07 21.59 -18.33
CA LYS A 91 1.96 20.67 -19.07
C LYS A 91 1.32 20.09 -20.32
N CYS A 92 0.05 20.37 -20.60
CA CYS A 92 -0.72 19.82 -21.72
C CYS A 92 -0.68 18.28 -21.80
N ALA A 93 -0.28 17.61 -20.72
CA ALA A 93 -0.20 16.16 -20.66
C ALA A 93 -1.62 15.60 -20.49
N LYS A 94 -1.99 14.66 -21.37
CA LYS A 94 -3.31 14.01 -21.31
C LYS A 94 -3.28 12.86 -20.30
N PRO A 95 -4.43 12.51 -19.69
CA PRO A 95 -4.54 11.33 -18.84
C PRO A 95 -4.00 10.08 -19.57
N GLY A 96 -3.04 9.38 -18.94
CA GLY A 96 -2.42 8.17 -19.48
C GLY A 96 -1.07 8.36 -20.17
N GLU A 97 -0.61 9.60 -20.40
CA GLU A 97 0.74 9.86 -20.94
C GLU A 97 1.82 9.68 -19.86
N ALA A 98 3.01 9.25 -20.26
CA ALA A 98 4.14 9.05 -19.33
C ALA A 98 4.49 10.33 -18.54
N GLU A 99 4.31 11.48 -19.17
CA GLU A 99 4.51 12.79 -18.53
C GLU A 99 3.56 13.04 -17.36
N MET A 100 2.34 12.47 -17.35
CA MET A 100 1.42 12.58 -16.22
C MET A 100 2.03 12.01 -14.94
N ILE A 101 2.67 10.85 -15.04
CA ILE A 101 3.27 10.15 -13.89
C ILE A 101 4.41 11.00 -13.31
N SER A 102 5.25 11.57 -14.20
CA SER A 102 6.37 12.42 -13.79
C SER A 102 5.92 13.73 -13.13
N ASN A 103 4.80 14.31 -13.58
CA ASN A 103 4.27 15.57 -13.08
C ASN A 103 3.32 15.42 -11.89
N TYR A 104 2.84 14.20 -11.59
CA TYR A 104 1.84 13.96 -10.56
C TYR A 104 2.30 14.38 -9.15
N GLN A 105 3.50 13.98 -8.75
CA GLN A 105 4.03 14.32 -7.42
C GLN A 105 4.24 15.84 -7.26
N LEU A 106 4.67 16.50 -8.34
CA LEU A 106 4.81 17.95 -8.37
C LEU A 106 3.44 18.64 -8.22
N ALA A 107 2.44 18.15 -8.94
CA ALA A 107 1.08 18.69 -8.86
C ALA A 107 0.46 18.52 -7.47
N VAL A 108 0.62 17.34 -6.84
CA VAL A 108 0.21 17.12 -5.45
C VAL A 108 0.89 18.11 -4.51
N SER A 109 2.20 18.33 -4.68
CA SER A 109 2.95 19.26 -3.83
C SER A 109 2.50 20.71 -4.01
N GLN A 110 2.15 21.12 -5.24
CA GLN A 110 1.61 22.45 -5.51
C GLN A 110 0.20 22.63 -4.92
N VAL A 111 -0.67 21.63 -5.07
CA VAL A 111 -2.02 21.66 -4.47
C VAL A 111 -1.90 21.80 -2.96
N MET A 112 -1.10 20.96 -2.30
CA MET A 112 -0.89 21.05 -0.86
C MET A 112 -0.24 22.38 -0.43
N GLY A 113 0.72 22.91 -1.21
CA GLY A 113 1.37 24.18 -0.92
C GLY A 113 0.45 25.41 -1.06
N ASN A 114 -0.67 25.27 -1.78
CA ASN A 114 -1.68 26.31 -1.93
C ASN A 114 -2.83 26.18 -0.93
N MET A 115 -2.88 25.09 -0.16
CA MET A 115 -3.89 24.91 0.89
C MET A 115 -3.59 25.83 2.08
N THR A 116 -4.65 26.34 2.68
CA THR A 116 -4.58 27.06 3.95
C THR A 116 -4.27 26.10 5.10
N GLU A 117 -3.78 26.64 6.22
CA GLU A 117 -3.54 25.84 7.43
C GLU A 117 -4.79 25.08 7.89
N ALA A 118 -5.96 25.74 7.82
CA ALA A 118 -7.24 25.13 8.17
C ALA A 118 -7.58 23.94 7.26
N GLU A 119 -7.32 24.04 5.94
CA GLU A 119 -7.57 22.93 5.01
C GLU A 119 -6.61 21.75 5.24
N LEU A 120 -5.36 22.02 5.64
CA LEU A 120 -4.40 20.97 5.99
C LEU A 120 -4.80 20.27 7.30
N GLU A 121 -5.25 21.02 8.31
CA GLU A 121 -5.75 20.47 9.57
C GLU A 121 -7.00 19.60 9.35
N GLU A 122 -7.92 20.03 8.50
CA GLU A 122 -9.09 19.21 8.14
C GLU A 122 -8.69 17.92 7.42
N ALA A 123 -7.68 17.96 6.55
CA ALA A 123 -7.16 16.74 5.91
C ALA A 123 -6.51 15.78 6.92
N GLU A 124 -5.86 16.29 7.97
CA GLU A 124 -5.33 15.48 9.06
C GLU A 124 -6.43 14.82 9.88
N LYS A 125 -7.47 15.59 10.26
CA LYS A 125 -8.65 15.04 10.97
C LYS A 125 -9.35 13.97 10.14
N GLU A 126 -9.51 14.21 8.85
CA GLU A 126 -10.09 13.25 7.93
C GLU A 126 -9.26 11.96 7.86
N ALA A 127 -7.93 12.09 7.81
CA ALA A 127 -7.04 10.93 7.80
C ALA A 127 -7.16 10.12 9.10
N MET A 128 -7.21 10.79 10.26
CA MET A 128 -7.47 10.14 11.55
C MET A 128 -8.82 9.42 11.55
N ARG A 129 -9.88 10.04 11.01
CA ARG A 129 -11.20 9.40 10.90
C ARG A 129 -11.16 8.18 9.99
N TRP A 130 -10.48 8.24 8.85
CA TRP A 130 -10.35 7.09 7.95
C TRP A 130 -9.58 5.93 8.59
N ASN A 131 -8.61 6.23 9.46
CA ASN A 131 -7.86 5.22 10.21
C ASN A 131 -8.66 4.61 11.36
N SER A 132 -9.51 5.39 12.04
CA SER A 132 -10.31 4.89 13.16
C SER A 132 -11.56 4.14 12.71
N GLU A 133 -12.15 4.54 11.59
CA GLU A 133 -13.39 3.97 11.07
C GLU A 133 -13.10 3.21 9.77
N ARG A 134 -13.20 3.92 8.64
CA ARG A 134 -12.86 3.47 7.29
C ARG A 134 -13.00 4.66 6.32
N PRO A 135 -12.27 4.67 5.20
CA PRO A 135 -12.45 5.70 4.18
C PRO A 135 -13.81 5.55 3.45
N PRO A 136 -14.25 6.54 2.65
CA PRO A 136 -15.46 6.44 1.83
C PRO A 136 -15.44 5.25 0.87
N LEU A 137 -16.63 4.79 0.46
CA LEU A 137 -16.77 3.60 -0.38
C LEU A 137 -15.96 3.68 -1.68
N GLU A 138 -15.99 4.81 -2.38
CA GLU A 138 -15.21 5.02 -3.61
C GLU A 138 -13.71 4.84 -3.36
N VAL A 139 -13.21 5.37 -2.23
CA VAL A 139 -11.81 5.25 -1.84
C VAL A 139 -11.46 3.80 -1.47
N GLN A 140 -12.37 3.08 -0.80
CA GLN A 140 -12.22 1.65 -0.52
C GLN A 140 -12.17 0.84 -1.82
N ALA A 141 -13.11 1.06 -2.74
CA ALA A 141 -13.22 0.34 -4.00
C ALA A 141 -11.99 0.53 -4.89
N ASP A 142 -11.53 1.78 -5.08
CA ASP A 142 -10.30 2.06 -5.84
C ASP A 142 -9.07 1.45 -5.15
N THR A 143 -8.98 1.54 -3.83
CA THR A 143 -7.84 0.98 -3.08
C THR A 143 -7.81 -0.54 -3.16
N ALA A 144 -8.96 -1.22 -3.03
CA ALA A 144 -9.08 -2.67 -3.21
C ALA A 144 -8.65 -3.08 -4.64
N ALA A 145 -9.18 -2.41 -5.67
CA ALA A 145 -8.86 -2.72 -7.06
C ALA A 145 -7.36 -2.55 -7.40
N ARG A 146 -6.70 -1.54 -6.82
CA ARG A 146 -5.31 -1.20 -7.17
C ARG A 146 -4.26 -1.83 -6.26
N LYS A 147 -4.58 -2.02 -4.98
CA LYS A 147 -3.64 -2.45 -3.94
C LYS A 147 -4.06 -3.71 -3.20
N GLY A 148 -5.31 -4.16 -3.30
CA GLY A 148 -5.82 -5.31 -2.55
C GLY A 148 -4.94 -6.55 -2.69
N LYS A 149 -4.63 -6.96 -3.93
CA LYS A 149 -3.70 -8.06 -4.20
C LYS A 149 -2.31 -7.85 -3.59
N GLN A 150 -1.78 -6.63 -3.63
CA GLN A 150 -0.47 -6.32 -3.04
C GLN A 150 -0.51 -6.50 -1.51
N TYR A 151 -1.53 -5.95 -0.85
CA TYR A 151 -1.70 -6.11 0.61
C TYR A 151 -1.86 -7.57 1.01
N ALA A 152 -2.67 -8.33 0.26
CA ALA A 152 -2.85 -9.76 0.48
C ALA A 152 -1.51 -10.53 0.34
N CYS A 153 -0.71 -10.19 -0.67
CA CYS A 153 0.60 -10.79 -0.89
C CYS A 153 1.61 -10.44 0.22
N GLU A 154 1.67 -9.18 0.66
CA GLU A 154 2.54 -8.71 1.75
C GLU A 154 2.16 -9.38 3.08
N PHE A 155 0.86 -9.50 3.37
CA PHE A 155 0.36 -10.21 4.54
C PHE A 155 0.76 -11.69 4.51
N ALA A 156 0.48 -12.40 3.41
CA ALA A 156 0.81 -13.82 3.28
C ALA A 156 2.32 -14.06 3.40
N SER A 157 3.14 -13.23 2.76
CA SER A 157 4.59 -13.27 2.85
C SER A 157 5.09 -13.07 4.28
N THR A 158 4.46 -12.17 5.04
CA THR A 158 4.82 -11.90 6.43
C THR A 158 4.47 -13.07 7.34
N MET A 159 3.25 -13.62 7.19
CA MET A 159 2.80 -14.80 7.94
C MET A 159 3.73 -16.01 7.72
N TRP A 160 4.21 -16.21 6.50
CA TRP A 160 5.19 -17.26 6.23
C TRP A 160 6.55 -16.97 6.87
N LYS A 161 7.15 -15.82 6.59
CA LYS A 161 8.52 -15.51 7.01
C LYS A 161 8.67 -15.41 8.52
N GLN A 162 7.68 -14.84 9.20
CA GLN A 162 7.76 -14.59 10.64
C GLN A 162 7.14 -15.72 11.46
N CYS A 163 6.10 -16.39 10.94
CA CYS A 163 5.32 -17.35 11.71
C CYS A 163 5.33 -18.77 11.14
N GLY A 164 5.93 -19.01 9.96
CA GLY A 164 5.87 -20.30 9.27
C GLY A 164 4.46 -20.70 8.83
N MET A 165 3.55 -19.72 8.70
CA MET A 165 2.14 -19.96 8.40
C MET A 165 1.88 -19.85 6.90
N GLN A 166 1.19 -20.85 6.35
CA GLN A 166 0.58 -20.77 5.02
C GLN A 166 -0.83 -20.19 5.17
N VAL A 167 -1.19 -19.26 4.30
CA VAL A 167 -2.50 -18.59 4.35
C VAL A 167 -3.14 -18.58 2.97
N VAL A 168 -4.46 -18.70 2.96
CA VAL A 168 -5.29 -18.48 1.78
C VAL A 168 -6.26 -17.38 2.14
N ILE A 169 -6.40 -16.39 1.26
CA ILE A 169 -7.15 -15.16 1.55
C ILE A 169 -8.39 -15.17 0.67
N LEU A 170 -9.55 -15.07 1.30
CA LEU A 170 -10.83 -14.82 0.65
C LEU A 170 -11.23 -13.38 0.99
N GLU A 171 -11.52 -12.60 -0.04
CA GLU A 171 -11.84 -11.18 0.10
C GLU A 171 -13.15 -10.85 -0.61
N ALA A 172 -13.85 -9.86 -0.07
CA ALA A 172 -15.08 -9.34 -0.63
C ALA A 172 -15.19 -7.85 -0.30
N TRP A 173 -15.62 -7.05 -1.26
CA TRP A 173 -15.82 -5.62 -1.10
C TRP A 173 -16.93 -5.11 -2.02
N LEU A 174 -17.49 -3.96 -1.68
CA LEU A 174 -18.41 -3.25 -2.56
C LEU A 174 -17.60 -2.41 -3.55
N ASN A 175 -17.92 -2.53 -4.84
CA ASN A 175 -17.35 -1.66 -5.86
C ASN A 175 -18.05 -0.27 -5.87
N GLU A 176 -17.60 0.63 -6.75
CA GLU A 176 -18.19 1.97 -6.87
C GLU A 176 -19.70 1.94 -7.20
N ALA A 177 -20.16 0.91 -7.91
CA ALA A 177 -21.57 0.68 -8.23
C ALA A 177 -22.35 0.01 -7.08
N LYS A 178 -21.77 -0.09 -5.87
CA LYS A 178 -22.31 -0.80 -4.71
C LYS A 178 -22.64 -2.27 -4.99
N GLN A 179 -21.94 -2.89 -5.93
CA GLN A 179 -22.07 -4.31 -6.20
C GLN A 179 -21.00 -5.08 -5.45
N VAL A 180 -21.39 -6.24 -4.92
CA VAL A 180 -20.47 -7.14 -4.23
C VAL A 180 -19.48 -7.72 -5.24
N THR A 181 -18.21 -7.48 -4.98
CA THR A 181 -17.08 -8.10 -5.68
C THR A 181 -16.40 -9.06 -4.71
N VAL A 182 -16.03 -10.23 -5.21
CA VAL A 182 -15.31 -11.24 -4.45
C VAL A 182 -13.96 -11.54 -5.11
N GLY A 183 -13.00 -11.96 -4.30
CA GLY A 183 -11.70 -12.40 -4.75
C GLY A 183 -11.17 -13.50 -3.85
N SER A 184 -10.23 -14.27 -4.38
CA SER A 184 -9.45 -15.25 -3.61
C SER A 184 -8.00 -15.17 -4.06
N HIS A 185 -7.09 -15.32 -3.10
CA HIS A 185 -5.65 -15.34 -3.37
C HIS A 185 -5.00 -16.48 -2.61
N ASP A 186 -4.21 -17.26 -3.34
CA ASP A 186 -3.31 -18.27 -2.79
C ASP A 186 -1.91 -17.98 -3.31
N PHE A 187 -1.05 -17.46 -2.42
CA PHE A 187 0.34 -17.16 -2.72
C PHE A 187 1.29 -18.26 -2.26
N ASN A 188 0.79 -19.38 -1.71
CA ASN A 188 1.64 -20.35 -1.04
C ASN A 188 2.63 -21.03 -1.98
N SER A 189 2.28 -21.23 -3.25
CA SER A 189 3.19 -21.77 -4.27
C SER A 189 4.30 -20.80 -4.70
N GLU A 190 4.17 -19.51 -4.38
CA GLU A 190 5.21 -18.49 -4.61
C GLU A 190 6.22 -18.43 -3.45
N LEU A 191 5.96 -19.14 -2.35
CA LEU A 191 6.82 -19.19 -1.16
C LEU A 191 7.74 -20.41 -1.22
N ASP A 192 8.96 -20.27 -0.71
CA ASP A 192 9.97 -21.34 -0.75
C ASP A 192 9.50 -22.58 0.02
N GLY A 193 9.32 -23.71 -0.68
CA GLY A 193 8.80 -24.96 -0.14
C GLY A 193 7.29 -24.99 0.12
N GLY A 194 6.55 -23.93 -0.22
CA GLY A 194 5.11 -23.87 -0.09
C GLY A 194 4.36 -24.56 -1.24
N GLN A 195 3.18 -25.09 -0.94
CA GLN A 195 2.27 -25.67 -1.94
C GLN A 195 0.94 -24.95 -1.93
N SER A 196 0.34 -24.84 -3.12
CA SER A 196 -0.99 -24.25 -3.27
C SER A 196 -2.07 -25.11 -2.61
N PHE A 197 -3.16 -24.46 -2.20
CA PHE A 197 -4.31 -25.12 -1.63
C PHE A 197 -5.28 -25.57 -2.74
N ASP A 198 -5.21 -26.85 -3.09
CA ASP A 198 -5.95 -27.43 -4.23
C ASP A 198 -7.48 -27.32 -4.11
N ARG A 199 -8.01 -27.10 -2.90
CA ARG A 199 -9.46 -27.06 -2.62
C ARG A 199 -10.01 -25.64 -2.50
N LEU A 200 -9.27 -24.61 -2.92
CA LEU A 200 -9.75 -23.23 -2.87
C LEU A 200 -11.03 -23.01 -3.68
N GLN A 201 -11.17 -23.71 -4.81
CA GLN A 201 -12.37 -23.63 -5.65
C GLN A 201 -13.61 -24.22 -4.94
N ASP A 202 -13.43 -25.22 -4.08
CA ASP A 202 -14.52 -25.85 -3.34
C ASP A 202 -15.19 -24.87 -2.36
N ILE A 203 -14.40 -24.01 -1.72
CA ILE A 203 -14.87 -23.04 -0.72
C ILE A 203 -15.31 -21.71 -1.33
N GLN A 204 -14.98 -21.47 -2.61
CA GLN A 204 -15.24 -20.19 -3.26
C GLN A 204 -16.74 -19.91 -3.41
N LYS A 205 -17.56 -20.93 -3.66
CA LYS A 205 -19.02 -20.77 -3.76
C LYS A 205 -19.65 -20.37 -2.41
N ASP A 206 -19.20 -20.99 -1.33
CA ASP A 206 -19.70 -20.68 0.02
C ASP A 206 -19.29 -19.25 0.42
N TRP A 207 -18.08 -18.85 0.05
CA TRP A 207 -17.61 -17.46 0.23
C TRP A 207 -18.44 -16.45 -0.56
N GLU A 208 -18.72 -16.74 -1.83
CA GLU A 208 -19.55 -15.90 -2.69
C GLU A 208 -20.94 -15.69 -2.09
N ASN A 209 -21.59 -16.77 -1.62
CA ASN A 209 -22.90 -16.68 -0.97
C ASN A 209 -22.83 -15.84 0.31
N TYR A 210 -21.87 -16.12 1.18
CA TYR A 210 -21.66 -15.35 2.41
C TYR A 210 -21.44 -13.86 2.12
N ALA A 211 -20.61 -13.52 1.14
CA ALA A 211 -20.33 -12.15 0.76
C ALA A 211 -21.59 -11.45 0.24
N GLN A 212 -22.39 -12.12 -0.61
CA GLN A 212 -23.65 -11.55 -1.09
C GLN A 212 -24.65 -11.32 0.05
N GLU A 213 -24.77 -12.25 0.99
CA GLU A 213 -25.68 -12.08 2.15
C GLU A 213 -25.22 -10.98 3.13
N SER A 214 -23.91 -10.80 3.25
CA SER A 214 -23.29 -9.86 4.18
C SER A 214 -23.30 -8.43 3.64
N PHE A 215 -23.06 -8.24 2.34
CA PHE A 215 -22.98 -6.93 1.70
C PHE A 215 -24.22 -6.54 0.90
N GLY A 216 -25.04 -7.50 0.46
CA GLY A 216 -26.22 -7.29 -0.39
C GLY A 216 -27.50 -6.90 0.36
N ARG A 217 -27.47 -6.87 1.69
CA ARG A 217 -28.54 -6.27 2.49
C ARG A 217 -28.38 -4.76 2.52
N ASP A 218 -29.10 -4.08 1.62
CA ASP A 218 -29.37 -2.66 1.80
C ASP A 218 -30.36 -2.52 2.98
N PRO A 219 -29.98 -1.88 4.10
CA PRO A 219 -30.87 -1.70 5.24
C PRO A 219 -32.11 -0.86 4.90
N ASP A 220 -32.07 -0.09 3.79
CA ASP A 220 -33.18 0.74 3.32
C ASP A 220 -34.08 0.06 2.26
N ALA A 221 -33.70 -1.12 1.74
CA ALA A 221 -34.52 -1.85 0.75
C ALA A 221 -35.68 -2.65 1.36
N ALA A 222 -35.76 -2.75 2.69
CA ALA A 222 -36.83 -3.48 3.37
C ALA A 222 -38.23 -2.85 3.23
N THR A 223 -38.37 -1.71 2.52
CA THR A 223 -39.67 -1.08 2.23
C THR A 223 -40.19 -1.28 0.81
N ALA A 224 -39.53 -2.07 -0.04
CA ALA A 224 -40.02 -2.36 -1.38
C ALA A 224 -39.93 -3.87 -1.67
N ASP A 225 -40.96 -4.59 -1.24
CA ASP A 225 -41.17 -5.99 -1.58
C ASP A 225 -41.70 -6.14 -3.03
N MET A 226 -41.41 -7.33 -3.56
CA MET A 226 -41.99 -8.03 -4.71
C MET A 226 -41.35 -7.88 -6.11
N ASP A 227 -40.84 -9.04 -6.54
CA ASP A 227 -40.60 -9.51 -7.91
C ASP A 227 -39.60 -8.75 -8.80
N SER A 228 -38.42 -9.35 -8.98
CA SER A 228 -37.83 -9.57 -10.31
C SER A 228 -36.70 -10.59 -10.27
N GLU A 229 -36.77 -11.57 -11.17
CA GLU A 229 -35.74 -12.57 -11.47
C GLU A 229 -34.34 -11.95 -11.62
N VAL A 230 -33.35 -12.56 -10.98
CA VAL A 230 -31.93 -12.20 -11.10
C VAL A 230 -31.36 -12.73 -12.43
N PRO A 231 -30.85 -11.89 -13.34
CA PRO A 231 -30.10 -12.36 -14.49
C PRO A 231 -28.69 -12.76 -14.04
N HIS A 232 -28.33 -14.04 -14.21
CA HIS A 232 -26.95 -14.48 -14.11
C HIS A 232 -26.12 -13.86 -15.24
N ILE A 233 -25.29 -12.86 -14.93
CA ILE A 233 -24.26 -12.35 -15.83
C ILE A 233 -22.92 -12.93 -15.41
N SER A 234 -22.47 -13.95 -16.13
CA SER A 234 -21.10 -14.48 -16.02
C SER A 234 -20.12 -13.48 -16.64
N LEU A 235 -19.18 -12.95 -15.86
CA LEU A 235 -18.08 -12.13 -16.37
C LEU A 235 -17.00 -13.00 -17.06
N PRO A 236 -16.27 -12.45 -18.06
CA PRO A 236 -15.28 -13.22 -18.82
C PRO A 236 -14.03 -13.49 -18.00
N LYS A 237 -13.58 -14.75 -18.00
CA LYS A 237 -12.29 -15.18 -17.45
C LYS A 237 -11.14 -14.41 -18.12
N CYS A 238 -10.38 -13.63 -17.35
CA CYS A 238 -9.12 -13.06 -17.82
C CYS A 238 -8.15 -14.19 -18.16
N LYS A 239 -7.75 -14.29 -19.44
CA LYS A 239 -6.64 -15.15 -19.86
C LYS A 239 -5.31 -14.48 -19.49
N PRO A 240 -4.34 -15.22 -18.91
CA PRO A 240 -2.98 -14.70 -18.78
C PRO A 240 -2.36 -14.53 -20.17
N ARG A 241 -1.75 -13.35 -20.42
CA ARG A 241 -0.89 -13.13 -21.59
C ARG A 241 0.40 -13.94 -21.39
N LEU A 242 0.55 -15.00 -22.16
CA LEU A 242 1.83 -15.67 -22.42
C LEU A 242 2.40 -15.05 -23.70
N ASP A 243 3.29 -14.09 -23.57
CA ASP A 243 4.16 -13.70 -24.67
C ASP A 243 5.39 -14.62 -24.63
N VAL A 244 5.31 -15.73 -25.37
CA VAL A 244 6.48 -16.52 -25.76
C VAL A 244 7.10 -15.82 -26.96
N VAL A 245 8.27 -15.21 -26.76
CA VAL A 245 9.12 -14.76 -27.88
C VAL A 245 9.94 -15.97 -28.30
N ASP A 246 9.57 -16.57 -29.44
CA ASP A 246 10.40 -17.55 -30.13
C ASP A 246 11.67 -16.86 -30.64
N LEU A 247 12.82 -17.30 -30.12
CA LEU A 247 14.13 -17.05 -30.72
C LEU A 247 14.40 -18.17 -31.73
N THR A 248 14.24 -17.88 -33.01
CA THR A 248 14.80 -18.72 -34.08
C THR A 248 16.23 -18.28 -34.41
N HIS A 249 17.06 -19.30 -34.60
CA HIS A 249 18.49 -19.29 -34.91
C HIS A 249 18.92 -18.40 -36.08
#